data_AF-A0A813IGG9-F1
#
_entry.id   AF-A0A813IGG9-F1
#
_cell.length_a   1.000
_cell.length_b   1.000
_cell.length_c   1.000
_cell.angle_alpha   90.00
_cell.angle_beta   90.00
_cell.angle_gamma   90.00
#
_symmetry.space_group_name_H-M   'P 1'
#
loop_
_entity.id
_entity.type
_entity.pdbx_description
1 polymer ?
#
loop_
_entity_poly.entity_id
_entity_poly.type
_entity_poly.pdbx_seq_one_letter_code
_entity_poly.pdbx_strand_id
1 'polypeptide(L)'
;MALGGSPVTYWDKWAIFWIATNFYIHFGWESDPQLKDGWSPFNLFVQAFDVYGKYDRRYRLTPSTEYGSSIDKAVLAVEVPAGIVDGTLCVFWLNGILNNTWYRNPVQLVVSALHAFGTLVFWGDEVFPGYMSWFKGKGFKWTNTDGPKSIHWWWAFIGLNAVWVVVPLLYCRSALDAMKPALQAAIKN
;
A
#
# COMPACT_ATOMS: atom_id res chain seq x y z
N MET A 1 13.09 -8.41 -36.14
CA MET A 1 13.76 -9.23 -35.09
C MET A 1 12.73 -9.47 -34.01
N ALA A 2 12.17 -10.67 -33.89
CA ALA A 2 11.22 -10.95 -32.83
C ALA A 2 11.97 -10.82 -31.50
N LEU A 3 11.57 -9.85 -30.66
CA LEU A 3 12.07 -9.72 -29.29
C LEU A 3 11.56 -10.95 -28.53
N GLY A 4 12.33 -12.03 -28.55
CA GLY A 4 12.10 -13.19 -27.69
C GLY A 4 12.31 -12.73 -26.26
N GLY A 5 11.23 -12.29 -25.61
CA GLY A 5 11.25 -11.90 -24.20
C GLY A 5 11.77 -13.06 -23.38
N SER A 6 12.72 -12.78 -22.48
CA SER A 6 13.17 -13.76 -21.51
C SER A 6 11.97 -14.35 -20.79
N PRO A 7 11.91 -15.68 -20.58
CA PRO A 7 10.76 -16.30 -19.93
C PRO A 7 10.56 -15.73 -18.53
N VAL A 8 9.29 -15.45 -18.19
CA VAL A 8 8.86 -14.94 -16.88
C VAL A 8 9.31 -15.91 -15.79
N THR A 9 10.15 -15.42 -14.87
CA THR A 9 10.71 -16.25 -13.80
C THR A 9 9.66 -16.63 -12.75
N TYR A 10 9.97 -17.60 -11.88
CA TYR A 10 9.10 -17.95 -10.75
C TYR A 10 8.79 -16.73 -9.85
N TRP A 11 9.81 -15.92 -9.56
CA TRP A 11 9.65 -14.72 -8.75
C TRP A 11 8.91 -13.60 -9.49
N ASP A 12 9.04 -13.54 -10.81
CA ASP A 12 8.27 -12.59 -11.63
C ASP A 12 6.78 -12.88 -11.56
N LYS A 13 6.37 -14.15 -11.45
CA LYS A 13 4.95 -14.52 -11.27
C LYS A 13 4.40 -14.01 -9.94
N TRP A 14 5.19 -14.10 -8.87
CA TRP A 14 4.81 -13.54 -7.57
C TRP A 14 4.78 -12.00 -7.59
N ALA A 15 5.69 -11.37 -8.32
CA ALA A 15 5.67 -9.92 -8.53
C ALA A 15 4.42 -9.50 -9.31
N ILE A 16 4.05 -10.23 -10.36
CA ILE A 16 2.81 -10.00 -11.12
C ILE A 16 1.58 -10.19 -10.24
N PHE A 17 1.55 -11.25 -9.40
CA PHE A 17 0.48 -11.46 -8.45
C PHE A 17 0.36 -10.29 -7.46
N TRP A 18 1.48 -9.86 -6.88
CA TRP A 18 1.54 -8.69 -6.00
C TRP A 18 1.03 -7.45 -6.71
N ILE A 19 1.53 -7.15 -7.92
CA ILE A 19 1.07 -6.02 -8.72
C ILE A 19 -0.44 -6.10 -8.98
N ALA A 20 -0.98 -7.28 -9.31
CA ALA A 20 -2.42 -7.45 -9.49
C ALA A 20 -3.22 -7.17 -8.21
N THR A 21 -2.73 -7.60 -7.05
CA THR A 21 -3.29 -7.24 -5.74
C THR A 21 -3.24 -5.73 -5.51
N ASN A 22 -2.15 -5.07 -5.86
CA ASN A 22 -2.00 -3.62 -5.70
C ASN A 22 -2.88 -2.83 -6.67
N PHE A 23 -3.01 -3.25 -7.93
CA PHE A 23 -3.98 -2.67 -8.87
C PHE A 23 -5.39 -2.74 -8.32
N TYR A 24 -5.74 -3.90 -7.79
CA TYR A 24 -7.04 -4.13 -7.20
C TYR A 24 -7.30 -3.21 -6.00
N ILE A 25 -6.27 -2.98 -5.18
CA ILE A 25 -6.38 -2.13 -4.01
C ILE A 25 -6.35 -0.64 -4.41
N HIS A 26 -5.30 -0.16 -5.09
CA HIS A 26 -5.13 1.25 -5.45
C HIS A 26 -6.17 1.80 -6.44
N PHE A 27 -6.59 1.01 -7.45
CA PHE A 27 -7.59 1.47 -8.42
C PHE A 27 -8.99 0.91 -8.17
N GLY A 28 -9.13 -0.14 -7.37
CA GLY A 28 -10.43 -0.70 -7.02
C GLY A 28 -10.90 -0.25 -5.63
N TRP A 29 -10.12 -0.56 -4.61
CA TRP A 29 -10.43 -0.32 -3.19
C TRP A 29 -10.31 1.16 -2.79
N GLU A 30 -9.29 1.88 -3.27
CA GLU A 30 -8.99 3.27 -2.90
C GLU A 30 -9.60 4.32 -3.85
N SER A 31 -10.15 3.87 -4.99
CA SER A 31 -10.90 4.75 -5.89
C SER A 31 -12.36 4.87 -5.44
N ASP A 32 -12.87 6.09 -5.45
CA ASP A 32 -14.01 6.57 -4.66
C ASP A 32 -15.26 5.64 -4.63
N PRO A 33 -15.63 5.09 -3.45
CA PRO A 33 -16.93 4.42 -3.23
C PRO A 33 -18.14 5.35 -3.41
N GLN A 34 -17.94 6.67 -3.42
CA GLN A 34 -18.97 7.72 -3.53
C GLN A 34 -19.13 8.26 -4.96
N LEU A 35 -18.49 7.64 -5.96
CA LEU A 35 -18.85 7.85 -7.36
C LEU A 35 -20.37 7.71 -7.53
N LYS A 36 -20.97 8.57 -8.35
CA LYS A 36 -22.41 8.54 -8.62
C LYS A 36 -22.74 7.15 -9.21
N ASP A 37 -23.49 6.35 -8.45
CA ASP A 37 -23.81 4.91 -8.67
C ASP A 37 -22.80 3.87 -8.13
N GLY A 38 -21.67 4.32 -7.58
CA GLY A 38 -20.78 3.60 -6.66
C GLY A 38 -20.42 2.15 -6.99
N TRP A 39 -19.91 1.44 -5.98
CA TRP A 39 -19.69 0.00 -6.07
C TRP A 39 -20.97 -0.74 -5.63
N SER A 40 -21.30 -1.84 -6.32
CA SER A 40 -22.45 -2.68 -5.94
C SER A 40 -22.36 -3.11 -4.46
N PRO A 41 -23.46 -3.08 -3.69
CA PRO A 41 -23.47 -3.55 -2.30
C PRO A 41 -23.19 -5.06 -2.16
N PHE A 42 -23.32 -5.81 -3.26
CA PHE A 42 -22.95 -7.22 -3.33
C PHE A 42 -21.46 -7.44 -3.65
N ASN A 43 -20.70 -6.37 -3.83
CA ASN A 43 -19.27 -6.47 -3.97
C ASN A 43 -18.66 -6.88 -2.61
N LEU A 44 -18.03 -8.07 -2.58
CA LEU A 44 -17.40 -8.64 -1.39
C LEU A 44 -16.38 -7.70 -0.74
N PHE A 45 -15.80 -6.77 -1.49
CA PHE A 45 -14.81 -5.81 -0.99
C PHE A 45 -15.45 -4.57 -0.35
N VAL A 46 -16.62 -4.12 -0.83
CA VAL A 46 -17.43 -3.13 -0.09
C VAL A 46 -17.84 -3.70 1.26
N GLN A 47 -18.23 -4.98 1.29
CA GLN A 47 -18.54 -5.68 2.53
C GLN A 47 -17.31 -5.87 3.42
N ALA A 48 -16.15 -6.17 2.83
CA ALA A 48 -14.88 -6.23 3.57
C ALA A 48 -14.52 -4.86 4.16
N PHE A 49 -14.78 -3.76 3.47
CA PHE A 49 -14.61 -2.39 3.95
C PHE A 49 -15.54 -2.06 5.11
N ASP A 50 -16.81 -2.39 4.99
CA ASP A 50 -17.79 -2.16 6.05
C ASP A 50 -17.46 -2.98 7.30
N VAL A 51 -16.89 -4.18 7.13
CA VAL A 51 -16.43 -5.01 8.24
C VAL A 51 -15.11 -4.50 8.81
N TYR A 52 -14.14 -4.13 7.98
CA TYR A 52 -12.84 -3.60 8.40
C TYR A 52 -12.98 -2.24 9.09
N GLY A 53 -13.79 -1.35 8.53
CA GLY A 53 -14.11 -0.01 9.02
C GLY A 53 -14.82 0.00 10.39
N LYS A 54 -15.40 -1.13 10.83
CA LYS A 54 -15.88 -1.28 12.22
C LYS A 54 -14.74 -1.23 13.24
N TYR A 55 -13.54 -1.67 12.85
CA TYR A 55 -12.38 -1.84 13.74
C TYR A 55 -11.27 -0.82 13.48
N ASP A 56 -11.15 -0.34 12.24
CA ASP A 56 -10.30 0.79 11.87
C ASP A 56 -11.16 1.93 11.34
N ARG A 57 -11.42 2.90 12.20
CA ARG A 57 -12.38 3.99 11.93
C ARG A 57 -11.93 4.90 10.79
N ARG A 58 -10.65 4.84 10.37
CA ARG A 58 -10.14 5.62 9.24
C ARG A 58 -10.71 5.18 7.89
N TYR A 59 -11.08 3.91 7.77
CA TYR A 59 -11.68 3.33 6.56
C TYR A 59 -13.21 3.24 6.66
N ARG A 60 -13.81 3.87 7.69
CA ARG A 60 -15.23 3.74 7.97
C ARG A 60 -16.05 4.74 7.16
N LEU A 61 -16.80 4.25 6.18
CA LEU A 61 -17.63 5.11 5.31
C LEU A 61 -18.75 5.85 6.06
N THR A 62 -19.29 5.27 7.14
CA THR A 62 -20.36 5.88 7.94
C THR A 62 -20.25 5.55 9.43
N PRO A 63 -20.45 6.53 10.35
CA PRO A 63 -20.69 7.95 10.11
C PRO A 63 -19.41 8.66 9.62
N SER A 64 -19.57 9.79 8.95
CA SER A 64 -18.44 10.61 8.52
C SER A 64 -17.62 11.12 9.71
N THR A 65 -16.33 11.38 9.45
CA THR A 65 -15.41 12.04 10.37
C THR A 65 -15.92 13.43 10.79
N GLU A 66 -15.32 14.01 11.83
CA GLU A 66 -15.73 15.30 12.42
C GLU A 66 -15.74 16.48 11.44
N TYR A 67 -15.06 16.37 10.28
CA TYR A 67 -14.99 17.39 9.24
C TYR A 67 -15.77 17.01 7.96
N GLY A 68 -16.65 16.03 8.04
CA GLY A 68 -17.62 15.71 6.98
C GLY A 68 -17.13 14.76 5.88
N SER A 69 -15.91 14.20 5.99
CA SER A 69 -15.43 13.17 5.07
C SER A 69 -15.68 11.77 5.62
N SER A 70 -16.03 10.83 4.75
CA SER A 70 -16.16 9.40 5.07
C SER A 70 -14.81 8.70 5.29
N ILE A 71 -13.68 9.36 5.01
CA ILE A 71 -12.32 8.82 5.15
C ILE A 71 -11.42 9.87 5.84
N ASP A 72 -10.54 9.42 6.74
CA ASP A 72 -9.60 10.28 7.49
C ASP A 72 -8.64 11.07 6.57
N LYS A 73 -8.19 12.27 6.99
CA LYS A 73 -7.32 13.14 6.19
C LYS A 73 -5.96 12.50 5.93
N ALA A 74 -5.42 11.77 6.91
CA ALA A 74 -4.16 11.07 6.74
C ALA A 74 -4.30 9.94 5.72
N VAL A 75 -5.44 9.24 5.72
CA VAL A 75 -5.75 8.21 4.73
C VAL A 75 -5.95 8.83 3.35
N LEU A 76 -6.78 9.85 3.19
CA LEU A 76 -6.93 10.55 1.90
C LEU A 76 -5.59 11.10 1.36
N ALA A 77 -4.72 11.62 2.23
CA ALA A 77 -3.43 12.17 1.83
C ALA A 77 -2.40 11.11 1.40
N VAL A 78 -2.55 9.87 1.85
CA VAL A 78 -1.66 8.75 1.47
C VAL A 78 -2.28 7.95 0.30
N GLU A 79 -3.56 7.62 0.40
CA GLU A 79 -4.26 6.75 -0.55
C GLU A 79 -4.54 7.43 -1.90
N VAL A 80 -4.78 8.76 -1.96
CA VAL A 80 -4.99 9.44 -3.26
C VAL A 80 -3.70 9.48 -4.09
N PRO A 81 -2.54 9.90 -3.53
CA PRO A 81 -1.26 9.73 -4.21
C PRO A 81 -0.93 8.27 -4.51
N ALA A 82 -1.21 7.32 -3.61
CA ALA A 82 -0.98 5.90 -3.87
C ALA A 82 -1.81 5.40 -5.06
N GLY A 83 -3.11 5.70 -5.09
CA GLY A 83 -4.01 5.40 -6.20
C GLY A 83 -3.50 5.90 -7.56
N ILE A 84 -3.06 7.15 -7.63
CA ILE A 84 -2.63 7.78 -8.89
C ILE A 84 -1.18 7.39 -9.24
N VAL A 85 -0.25 7.54 -8.31
CA VAL A 85 1.19 7.39 -8.54
C VAL A 85 1.59 5.93 -8.45
N ASP A 86 1.30 5.26 -7.33
CA ASP A 86 1.73 3.87 -7.09
C ASP A 86 1.00 2.93 -8.06
N GLY A 87 -0.28 3.17 -8.27
CA GLY A 87 -1.07 2.49 -9.29
C GLY A 87 -0.46 2.63 -10.70
N THR A 88 -0.13 3.84 -11.12
CA THR A 88 0.50 4.07 -12.45
C THR A 88 1.86 3.41 -12.53
N LEU A 89 2.70 3.53 -11.50
CA LEU A 89 4.01 2.90 -11.45
C LEU A 89 3.92 1.37 -11.42
N CYS A 90 2.87 0.77 -10.85
CA CYS A 90 2.59 -0.65 -10.96
C CYS A 90 2.34 -1.09 -12.41
N VAL A 91 1.71 -0.24 -13.25
CA VAL A 91 1.59 -0.49 -14.71
C VAL A 91 2.95 -0.53 -15.37
N PHE A 92 3.80 0.47 -15.07
CA PHE A 92 5.16 0.52 -15.59
C PHE A 92 5.98 -0.68 -15.12
N TRP A 93 5.85 -1.09 -13.86
CA TRP A 93 6.55 -2.24 -13.33
C TRP A 93 6.12 -3.52 -14.03
N LEU A 94 4.82 -3.75 -14.22
CA LEU A 94 4.29 -4.88 -14.97
C LEU A 94 4.83 -4.88 -16.41
N ASN A 95 4.77 -3.74 -17.09
CA ASN A 95 5.31 -3.60 -18.43
C ASN A 95 6.81 -3.94 -18.48
N GLY A 96 7.56 -3.49 -17.47
CA GLY A 96 8.99 -3.78 -17.35
C GLY A 96 9.30 -5.26 -17.10
N ILE A 97 8.43 -5.98 -16.38
CA ILE A 97 8.53 -7.44 -16.22
C ILE A 97 8.25 -8.13 -17.55
N LEU A 98 7.13 -7.82 -18.20
CA LEU A 98 6.67 -8.51 -19.41
C LEU A 98 7.58 -8.26 -20.63
N ASN A 99 8.12 -7.06 -20.76
CA ASN A 99 8.94 -6.65 -21.89
C ASN A 99 10.44 -6.56 -21.57
N ASN A 100 10.86 -6.99 -20.39
CA ASN A 100 12.26 -6.96 -19.92
C ASN A 100 12.94 -5.59 -20.18
N THR A 101 12.31 -4.51 -19.72
CA THR A 101 12.78 -3.15 -19.98
C THR A 101 13.86 -2.71 -18.98
N TRP A 102 14.68 -1.72 -19.36
CA TRP A 102 15.74 -1.18 -18.50
C TRP A 102 15.21 -0.57 -17.18
N TYR A 103 14.00 -0.01 -17.21
CA TYR A 103 13.41 0.67 -16.06
C TYR A 103 12.69 -0.29 -15.10
N ARG A 104 12.66 -1.60 -15.39
CA ARG A 104 12.02 -2.61 -14.54
C ARG A 104 12.45 -2.51 -13.08
N ASN A 105 13.76 -2.56 -12.81
CA ASN A 105 14.29 -2.57 -11.44
C ASN A 105 14.24 -1.19 -10.76
N PRO A 106 14.51 -0.06 -11.45
CA PRO A 106 14.26 1.27 -10.90
C PRO A 106 12.80 1.48 -10.48
N VAL A 107 11.84 1.14 -11.33
CA VAL A 107 10.41 1.29 -11.01
C VAL A 107 10.01 0.36 -9.87
N GLN A 108 10.45 -0.91 -9.89
CA GLN A 108 10.26 -1.85 -8.79
C GLN A 108 10.71 -1.27 -7.44
N LEU A 109 11.90 -0.67 -7.41
CA LEU A 109 12.46 -0.07 -6.20
C LEU A 109 11.62 1.10 -5.70
N VAL A 110 11.21 2.01 -6.59
CA VAL A 110 10.40 3.19 -6.24
C VAL A 110 9.04 2.77 -5.71
N VAL A 111 8.30 1.93 -6.44
CA VAL A 111 6.99 1.42 -6.01
C VAL A 111 7.09 0.75 -4.65
N SER A 112 8.08 -0.12 -4.49
CA SER A 112 8.25 -0.86 -3.24
C SER A 112 8.60 0.05 -2.06
N ALA A 113 9.38 1.11 -2.29
CA ALA A 113 9.67 2.11 -1.26
C ALA A 113 8.43 2.93 -0.90
N LEU A 114 7.60 3.30 -1.89
CA LEU A 114 6.36 4.05 -1.66
C LEU A 114 5.35 3.25 -0.85
N HIS A 115 5.14 1.96 -1.17
CA HIS A 115 4.24 1.09 -0.40
C HIS A 115 4.68 0.99 1.07
N ALA A 116 5.97 0.70 1.32
CA ALA A 116 6.49 0.60 2.67
C ALA A 116 6.42 1.94 3.42
N PHE A 117 6.73 3.05 2.75
CA PHE A 117 6.65 4.39 3.32
C PHE A 117 5.22 4.77 3.70
N GLY A 118 4.26 4.58 2.79
CA GLY A 118 2.85 4.86 3.02
C GLY A 118 2.32 4.11 4.25
N THR A 119 2.66 2.83 4.39
CA THR A 119 2.29 2.04 5.57
C THR A 119 2.91 2.55 6.86
N LEU A 120 4.18 2.96 6.84
CA LEU A 120 4.84 3.54 8.02
C LEU A 120 4.19 4.87 8.42
N VAL A 121 3.81 5.71 7.47
CA VAL A 121 3.04 6.94 7.72
C VAL A 121 1.67 6.61 8.31
N PHE A 122 0.98 5.62 7.75
CA PHE A 122 -0.32 5.16 8.23
C PHE A 122 -0.27 4.59 9.66
N TRP A 123 0.77 3.85 10.01
CA TRP A 123 1.01 3.43 11.40
C TRP A 123 1.38 4.62 12.30
N GLY A 124 2.21 5.53 11.80
CA GLY A 124 2.59 6.75 12.49
C GLY A 124 1.39 7.62 12.87
N ASP A 125 0.41 7.74 11.98
CA ASP A 125 -0.83 8.49 12.22
C ASP A 125 -1.64 7.96 13.43
N GLU A 126 -1.60 6.66 13.71
CA GLU A 126 -2.26 6.11 14.90
C GLU A 126 -1.37 6.17 16.15
N VAL A 127 -0.07 5.89 16.00
CA VAL A 127 0.85 5.78 17.13
C VAL A 127 1.27 7.14 17.66
N PHE A 128 1.47 8.13 16.79
CA PHE A 128 1.99 9.45 17.16
C PHE A 128 1.04 10.25 18.06
N PRO A 129 -0.27 10.37 17.78
CA PRO A 129 -1.22 11.00 18.69
C PRO A 129 -1.29 10.30 20.05
N GLY A 130 -1.25 8.96 20.04
CA GLY A 130 -1.21 8.16 21.27
C GLY A 130 0.03 8.43 22.11
N TYR A 131 1.20 8.47 21.47
CA TYR A 131 2.47 8.82 22.12
C TYR A 131 2.45 10.25 22.68
N MET A 132 1.94 11.22 21.92
CA MET A 132 1.83 12.62 22.36
C MET A 132 0.86 12.79 23.53
N SER A 133 -0.23 12.01 23.58
CA SER A 133 -1.15 11.96 24.72
C SER A 133 -0.46 11.41 25.97
N TRP A 134 0.30 10.32 25.82
CA TRP A 134 1.07 9.73 26.90
C TRP A 134 2.14 10.69 27.44
N PHE A 135 2.91 11.34 26.57
CA PHE A 135 3.93 12.33 26.93
C PHE A 135 3.37 13.51 27.73
N LYS A 136 2.10 13.90 27.46
CA LYS A 136 1.39 14.95 28.20
C LYS A 136 0.74 14.46 29.51
N GLY A 137 1.01 13.23 29.95
CA GLY A 137 0.48 12.66 31.18
C GLY A 137 -0.97 12.22 31.12
N LYS A 138 -1.58 12.15 29.92
CA LYS A 138 -3.00 11.75 29.74
C LYS A 138 -3.19 10.26 29.45
N GLY A 139 -2.09 9.50 29.44
CA GLY A 139 -2.08 8.10 29.04
C GLY A 139 -2.08 7.93 27.51
N PHE A 140 -1.74 6.72 27.05
CA PHE A 140 -1.75 6.39 25.63
C PHE A 140 -3.19 6.18 25.16
N LYS A 141 -3.57 6.84 24.06
CA LYS A 141 -4.91 6.76 23.47
C LYS A 141 -4.82 6.27 22.03
N TRP A 142 -5.57 5.23 21.73
CA TRP A 142 -5.81 4.77 20.35
C TRP A 142 -6.97 5.59 19.79
N THR A 143 -6.69 6.41 18.79
CA THR A 143 -7.64 7.39 18.26
C THR A 143 -8.52 6.75 17.20
N ASN A 144 -7.91 6.03 16.27
CA ASN A 144 -8.58 5.52 15.09
C ASN A 144 -8.89 4.03 15.17
N THR A 145 -8.14 3.29 16.00
CA THR A 145 -8.31 1.84 16.16
C THR A 145 -8.79 1.47 17.56
N ASP A 146 -9.23 0.23 17.74
CA ASP A 146 -9.58 -0.31 19.06
C ASP A 146 -8.34 -0.64 19.92
N GLY A 147 -7.14 -0.44 19.39
CA GLY A 147 -5.88 -0.75 20.05
C GLY A 147 -5.65 -2.26 20.27
N PRO A 148 -4.55 -2.64 20.94
CA PRO A 148 -4.09 -4.02 21.09
C PRO A 148 -5.02 -4.92 21.93
N LYS A 149 -6.10 -4.36 22.49
CA LYS A 149 -7.15 -5.10 23.20
C LYS A 149 -8.06 -5.88 22.24
N SER A 150 -8.12 -5.48 20.98
CA SER A 150 -8.93 -6.12 19.94
C SER A 150 -8.07 -7.07 19.11
N ILE A 151 -8.56 -8.29 18.85
CA ILE A 151 -7.91 -9.21 17.90
C ILE A 151 -7.83 -8.58 16.49
N HIS A 152 -8.78 -7.71 16.16
CA HIS A 152 -8.83 -6.99 14.89
C HIS A 152 -7.69 -5.98 14.73
N TRP A 153 -7.19 -5.45 15.82
CA TRP A 153 -6.00 -4.60 15.77
C TRP A 153 -4.76 -5.41 15.36
N TRP A 154 -4.59 -6.61 15.89
CA TRP A 154 -3.43 -7.44 15.59
C TRP A 154 -3.44 -8.00 14.17
N TRP A 155 -4.55 -8.55 13.69
CA TRP A 155 -4.57 -9.13 12.34
C TRP A 155 -4.72 -8.06 11.25
N ALA A 156 -5.57 -7.05 11.48
CA ALA A 156 -5.94 -6.09 10.45
C ALA A 156 -4.96 -4.91 10.44
N PHE A 157 -4.80 -4.23 11.58
CA PHE A 157 -3.94 -3.05 11.66
C PHE A 157 -2.45 -3.41 11.67
N ILE A 158 -2.02 -4.46 12.37
CA ILE A 158 -0.60 -4.91 12.32
C ILE A 158 -0.38 -5.91 11.19
N GLY A 159 -1.15 -7.00 11.13
CA GLY A 159 -0.88 -8.12 10.23
C GLY A 159 -0.96 -7.77 8.75
N LEU A 160 -2.09 -7.25 8.27
CA LEU A 160 -2.26 -6.91 6.85
C LEU A 160 -1.32 -5.79 6.42
N ASN A 161 -1.16 -4.75 7.23
CA ASN A 161 -0.20 -3.68 6.95
C ASN A 161 1.26 -4.16 6.97
N ALA A 162 1.61 -5.13 7.82
CA ALA A 162 2.96 -5.70 7.81
C ALA A 162 3.29 -6.36 6.46
N VAL A 163 2.31 -6.91 5.74
CA VAL A 163 2.52 -7.44 4.37
C VAL A 163 2.97 -6.33 3.42
N TRP A 164 2.39 -5.13 3.56
CA TRP A 164 2.74 -3.93 2.79
C TRP A 164 4.10 -3.33 3.13
N VAL A 165 4.74 -3.78 4.21
CA VAL A 165 6.13 -3.44 4.51
C VAL A 165 7.06 -4.56 4.07
N VAL A 166 6.78 -5.79 4.50
CA VAL A 166 7.67 -6.94 4.30
C VAL A 166 7.81 -7.28 2.82
N VAL A 167 6.70 -7.43 2.09
CA VAL A 167 6.74 -7.84 0.68
C VAL A 167 7.44 -6.78 -0.19
N PRO A 168 7.10 -5.49 -0.07
CA PRO A 168 7.84 -4.46 -0.79
C PRO A 168 9.33 -4.40 -0.42
N LEU A 169 9.71 -4.55 0.84
CA LEU A 169 11.14 -4.57 1.20
C LEU A 169 11.91 -5.75 0.57
N LEU A 170 11.27 -6.90 0.38
CA LEU A 170 11.86 -8.01 -0.38
C LEU A 170 12.09 -7.62 -1.84
N TYR A 171 11.14 -6.92 -2.47
CA TYR A 171 11.29 -6.40 -3.83
C TYR A 171 12.30 -5.26 -3.94
N CYS A 172 12.42 -4.37 -2.95
CA CYS A 172 13.48 -3.36 -2.85
C CYS A 172 14.85 -4.03 -2.86
N ARG A 173 15.05 -5.03 -1.99
CA ARG A 173 16.30 -5.78 -1.92
C ARG A 173 16.61 -6.46 -3.25
N SER A 174 15.63 -7.14 -3.84
CA SER A 174 15.78 -7.80 -5.14
C SER A 174 16.17 -6.82 -6.25
N ALA A 175 15.53 -5.65 -6.30
CA ALA A 175 15.86 -4.61 -7.28
C ALA A 175 17.27 -4.06 -7.08
N LEU A 176 17.68 -3.78 -5.84
CA LEU A 176 19.03 -3.33 -5.52
C LEU A 176 20.08 -4.36 -5.91
N ASP A 177 19.87 -5.63 -5.56
CA ASP A 177 20.78 -6.72 -5.90
C ASP A 177 20.92 -6.89 -7.42
N ALA A 178 19.83 -6.73 -8.18
CA ALA A 178 19.85 -6.79 -9.64
C ALA A 178 20.54 -5.57 -10.29
N MET A 179 20.40 -4.37 -9.72
CA MET A 179 21.01 -3.15 -10.25
C MET A 179 22.48 -2.99 -9.84
N LYS A 180 22.89 -3.59 -8.71
CA LYS A 180 24.22 -3.43 -8.11
C LYS A 180 25.39 -3.63 -9.08
N PRO A 181 25.43 -4.70 -9.93
CA PRO A 181 26.56 -4.89 -10.84
C PRO A 181 26.72 -3.74 -11.83
N ALA A 182 25.61 -3.24 -12.39
CA ALA A 182 25.62 -2.13 -13.33
C ALA A 182 26.03 -0.81 -12.66
N LEU A 183 25.49 -0.53 -11.47
CA LEU A 183 25.85 0.66 -10.70
C LEU A 183 27.33 0.67 -10.28
N GLN A 184 27.87 -0.48 -9.86
CA GLN A 184 29.28 -0.60 -9.50
C GLN A 184 30.21 -0.47 -10.71
N ALA A 185 29.80 -0.95 -11.89
CA ALA A 185 30.55 -0.75 -13.12
C ALA A 185 30.61 0.75 -13.49
N ALA A 186 29.51 1.49 -13.31
CA ALA A 186 29.46 2.92 -13.59
C ALA A 186 30.37 3.76 -12.68
N ILE A 187 30.59 3.35 -11.43
CA ILE A 187 31.49 4.05 -10.48
C ILE A 187 32.98 3.87 -10.85
N LYS A 188 33.32 2.77 -11.54
CA LYS A 188 34.71 2.44 -11.90
C LYS A 188 35.19 3.14 -13.18
N ASN A 189 34.28 3.78 -13.91
CA ASN A 189 34.56 4.55 -15.12
C ASN A 189 34.56 6.05 -14.79
#